data_AF-A0A511XFR1-F1
#
_entry.id   AF-A0A511XFR1-F1
#
_cell.length_a   1.000
_cell.length_b   1.000
_cell.length_c   1.000
_cell.angle_alpha   90.00
_cell.angle_beta   90.00
_cell.angle_gamma   90.00
#
_symmetry.space_group_name_H-M   'P 1'
#
loop_
_entity.id
_entity.type
_entity.pdbx_description
1 polymer ?
#
loop_
_entity_poly.entity_id
_entity_poly.type
_entity_poly.pdbx_seq_one_letter_code
_entity_poly.pdbx_strand_id
1 'polypeptide(L)' 'MKQHKVILGGQVLYQAAQLSHAEVFAAARRAEGQDCRVVPDETQPPQRELRINPLTGKPRRGRRTPSE' A
#
# COMPACT_ATOMS: atom_id res chain seq x y z
N MET A 1 1.76 -3.24 6.35
CA MET A 1 2.04 -3.05 4.91
C MET A 1 0.70 -2.83 4.25
N LYS A 2 0.55 -1.83 3.38
CA LYS A 2 -0.71 -1.63 2.67
C LYS A 2 -0.98 -2.81 1.74
N GLN A 3 -2.24 -3.20 1.57
CA GLN A 3 -2.67 -4.34 0.78
C GLN A 3 -3.87 -3.99 -0.11
N HIS A 4 -3.59 -3.39 -1.26
CA HIS A 4 -4.59 -3.10 -2.28
C HIS A 4 -5.09 -4.41 -2.89
N LYS A 5 -6.39 -4.54 -3.12
CA LYS A 5 -7.01 -5.78 -3.63
C LYS A 5 -7.66 -5.53 -4.98
N VAL A 6 -7.66 -6.54 -5.85
CA VAL A 6 -8.49 -6.57 -7.05
C VAL A 6 -9.58 -7.62 -6.83
N ILE A 7 -10.83 -7.23 -7.02
CA ILE A 7 -12.01 -8.08 -6.82
C ILE A 7 -12.66 -8.37 -8.16
N LEU A 8 -13.01 -9.63 -8.40
CA LEU A 8 -13.82 -10.09 -9.51
C LEU A 8 -14.97 -10.93 -8.95
N GLY A 9 -16.22 -10.60 -9.28
CA GLY A 9 -17.38 -11.39 -8.85
C GLY A 9 -17.52 -11.59 -7.33
N GLY A 10 -17.00 -10.66 -6.52
CA GLY A 10 -17.01 -10.76 -5.05
C GLY A 10 -15.84 -11.53 -4.43
N GLN A 11 -14.94 -12.10 -5.22
CA GLN A 11 -13.73 -12.77 -4.74
C GLN A 11 -12.47 -11.93 -4.98
N VAL A 12 -11.49 -12.06 -4.09
CA VAL A 12 -10.18 -11.41 -4.26
C VAL A 12 -9.38 -12.20 -5.29
N LEU A 13 -9.07 -11.56 -6.41
CA LEU A 13 -8.31 -12.13 -7.52
C LEU A 13 -6.81 -11.83 -7.39
N TYR A 14 -6.46 -10.66 -6.87
CA TYR A 14 -5.07 -10.21 -6.75
C TYR A 14 -4.90 -9.26 -5.57
N GLN A 15 -3.69 -9.24 -4.98
CA GLN A 15 -3.33 -8.36 -3.87
C GLN A 15 -1.94 -7.78 -4.08
N ALA A 16 -1.80 -6.47 -3.89
CA ALA A 16 -0.55 -5.75 -4.10
C ALA A 16 -0.23 -4.77 -2.97
N ALA A 17 1.05 -4.53 -2.72
CA ALA A 17 1.51 -3.55 -1.74
C ALA A 17 1.39 -2.10 -2.23
N GLN A 18 1.33 -1.89 -3.54
CA GLN A 18 1.21 -0.59 -4.21
C GLN A 18 -0.08 -0.52 -5.01
N LEU A 19 -0.73 0.64 -4.99
CA LEU A 19 -1.99 0.88 -5.71
C LEU A 19 -1.81 0.72 -7.23
N SER A 20 -0.74 1.28 -7.78
CA SER A 20 -0.43 1.22 -9.21
C SER A 20 -0.38 -0.21 -9.75
N HIS A 21 0.15 -1.15 -8.98
CA HIS A 21 0.21 -2.56 -9.39
C HIS A 21 -1.18 -3.20 -9.44
N ALA A 22 -2.06 -2.87 -8.48
CA ALA A 22 -3.44 -3.34 -8.50
C ALA A 22 -4.23 -2.74 -9.68
N GLU A 23 -3.99 -1.47 -10.00
CA GLU A 23 -4.60 -0.77 -11.15
C GLU A 23 -4.17 -1.37 -12.49
N VAL A 24 -2.86 -1.55 -12.69
CA VAL A 24 -2.31 -2.17 -13.92
C VAL A 24 -2.88 -3.58 -14.10
N PHE A 25 -2.94 -4.37 -13.03
CA PHE A 25 -3.53 -5.70 -13.08
C PHE A 25 -5.02 -5.67 -13.46
N ALA A 26 -5.81 -4.79 -12.81
CA ALA A 26 -7.23 -4.67 -13.11
C ALA A 26 -7.48 -4.18 -14.55
N ALA A 27 -6.66 -3.25 -15.06
CA ALA A 27 -6.73 -2.76 -16.43
C ALA A 27 -6.49 -3.89 -17.45
N ALA A 28 -5.47 -4.72 -17.22
CA ALA A 28 -5.20 -5.89 -18.06
C ALA A 28 -6.38 -6.87 -18.08
N ARG A 29 -6.99 -7.16 -16.92
CA ARG A 29 -8.15 -8.06 -16.82
C ARG A 29 -9.40 -7.49 -17.48
N ARG A 30 -9.62 -6.19 -17.37
CA ARG A 30 -10.71 -5.50 -18.08
C ARG A 30 -10.53 -5.54 -19.59
N ALA A 31 -9.29 -5.44 -20.09
CA ALA A 31 -9.00 -5.60 -21.52
C ALA A 31 -9.30 -7.03 -22.01
N GLU A 32 -9.21 -8.02 -21.14
CA GLU A 32 -9.64 -9.41 -21.40
C GLU A 32 -11.17 -9.60 -21.25
N GLY A 33 -11.94 -8.56 -20.92
CA GLY A 33 -13.39 -8.61 -20.73
C GLY A 33 -13.85 -9.02 -19.33
N GLN A 34 -12.95 -9.05 -18.34
CA GLN A 34 -13.30 -9.37 -16.95
C GLN A 34 -13.64 -8.09 -16.16
N ASP A 35 -14.83 -8.04 -15.57
CA ASP A 35 -15.28 -6.89 -14.75
C ASP A 35 -14.64 -6.89 -13.35
N CYS A 36 -13.34 -6.61 -13.31
CA CYS A 36 -12.55 -6.49 -12.10
C CYS A 36 -12.62 -5.07 -11.53
N ARG A 37 -12.60 -4.92 -10.20
CA ARG A 37 -12.49 -3.62 -9.51
C ARG A 37 -11.34 -3.60 -8.51
N VAL A 38 -10.68 -2.45 -8.39
CA VAL A 38 -9.62 -2.23 -7.39
C VAL A 38 -10.25 -1.70 -6.10
N VAL A 39 -9.85 -2.28 -4.97
CA VAL A 39 -10.15 -1.80 -3.63
C VAL A 39 -8.83 -1.32 -3.01
N PRO A 40 -8.62 0.00 -2.91
CA PRO A 40 -7.42 0.54 -2.30
C PRO A 40 -7.40 0.25 -0.80
N ASP A 41 -6.21 -0.06 -0.26
CA ASP A 41 -6.03 -0.11 1.17
C ASP A 41 -5.73 1.29 1.71
N GLU A 42 -6.72 1.85 2.39
CA GLU A 42 -6.64 3.16 3.05
C GLU A 42 -6.10 3.07 4.47
N THR A 43 -5.67 1.88 4.94
CA THR A 43 -5.09 1.71 6.26
C THR A 43 -3.93 2.70 6.44
N GLN A 44 -4.13 3.65 7.37
CA GLN A 44 -3.15 4.66 7.67
C GLN A 44 -1.92 3.97 8.27
N PRO A 45 -0.70 4.27 7.78
CA PRO A 45 0.49 3.66 8.35
C PRO A 45 0.59 4.06 9.83
N PRO A 46 0.97 3.13 10.73
CA PRO A 46 1.13 3.47 12.13
C PRO A 46 2.16 4.59 12.26
N GLN A 47 1.80 5.62 13.04
CA GLN A 47 2.71 6.71 13.37
C GLN A 47 3.94 6.10 14.04
N ARG A 48 5.10 6.14 13.37
CA ARG A 48 6.34 5.64 13.98
C ARG A 48 6.70 6.55 15.14
N GLU A 49 6.60 6.03 16.35
CA GLU A 49 7.05 6.74 17.55
C GLU A 49 8.53 7.14 17.40
N LEU A 50 8.82 8.38 17.78
CA LEU A 50 10.17 8.92 17.78
C LEU A 50 11.03 8.13 18.77
N ARG A 51 11.94 7.32 18.26
CA ARG A 51 12.89 6.59 19.11
C ARG A 51 13.91 7.59 19.67
N ILE A 52 13.86 7.84 20.97
CA ILE A 52 14.87 8.65 21.68
C ILE A 52 16.15 7.84 21.84
N ASN A 53 17.31 8.45 21.60
CA ASN A 53 18.60 7.84 21.86
C ASN A 53 18.92 7.91 23.37
N PRO A 54 19.09 6.78 24.08
CA PRO A 54 19.32 6.78 25.52
C PRO A 54 20.64 7.46 25.92
N LEU A 55 21.64 7.49 25.03
CA LEU A 55 22.96 8.08 25.31
C LEU A 55 23.00 9.61 25.16
N THR A 56 22.06 10.20 24.42
CA THR A 56 22.10 11.64 24.08
C THR A 56 20.81 12.37 24.38
N GLY A 57 19.73 11.67 24.78
CA GLY A 57 18.40 12.24 25.03
C GLY A 57 17.70 12.80 23.78
N LYS A 58 18.34 12.72 22.61
CA LYS A 58 17.85 13.32 21.36
C LYS A 58 17.08 12.30 20.52
N PRO A 59 16.06 12.73 19.75
CA PRO A 59 15.38 11.85 18.80
C PRO A 59 16.39 11.31 17.77
N ARG A 60 16.39 9.99 17.56
CA ARG A 60 17.14 9.42 16.43
C ARG A 60 16.53 9.98 15.15
N ARG A 61 17.36 10.56 14.28
CA ARG A 61 16.93 10.96 12.93
C ARG A 61 16.47 9.70 12.21
N GLY A 62 15.17 9.49 12.13
CA GLY A 62 14.60 8.49 11.23
C GLY A 62 15.03 8.84 9.81
N ARG A 63 15.45 7.85 9.01
CA ARG A 63 15.62 8.03 7.57
C ARG A 63 14.26 8.50 7.02
N ARG A 64 14.12 9.81 6.75
CA ARG A 64 13.08 10.32 5.87
C ARG A 64 13.43 9.81 4.49
N THR A 65 12.76 8.77 4.01
CA THR A 65 12.67 8.57 2.56
C THR A 65 11.81 9.72 2.04
N PRO A 66 12.31 10.58 1.15
CA PRO A 66 11.48 11.57 0.50
C PRO A 66 10.47 10.79 -0.36
N SER A 67 9.18 11.04 -0.14
CA SER A 67 8.14 10.69 -1.11
C SER A 67 7.94 11.95 -1.94
N GLU A 68 8.32 11.85 -3.21
CA GLU A 68 8.06 12.79 -4.30
C GLU A 68 6.56 12.84 -4.62
#